data_AF-A0A7V9L8P1-F1
#
_entry.id   AF-A0A7V9L8P1-F1
#
_cell.length_a   1.000
_cell.length_b   1.000
_cell.length_c   1.000
_cell.angle_alpha   90.00
_cell.angle_beta   90.00
_cell.angle_gamma   90.00
#
_symmetry.space_group_name_H-M   'P 1'
#
loop_
_entity.id
_entity.type
_entity.pdbx_description
1 polymer ?
#
loop_
_entity_poly.entity_id
_entity_poly.type
_entity_poly.pdbx_seq_one_letter_code
_entity_poly.pdbx_strand_id
1 'polypeptide(L)'
;MKKLGSDADAKKLHDKLVGEKTGKGYVEGGGKVAKPAKGAPAKGAAKTGKAAKGAPVERVGKPEVIVIPAGAYRLEVVEGKSSKFWQIHRNDKTVTVTFGKIGTPGTVQKKKHKDEWKARGDFNKQLEDKKKKGYQFVMAGPRVTPPPAALNPQLEAAVVKDPSDDAFLVYGDWLMEQGDPRGDMAALRGDDNKKQAAAAKLAWKNRAFFYGPLAVFVTEKAEYPAVEATWRHGWMDTLRLSAINMWQDGVIPVGDAAELVRLLPKVSSARMLRELVIGSPVSDSEFNFRETIKELVKAMPQLPNLRRVFFGDFTYEDSELSWSNLGPLKDFWPVAGKLEYLKIHAGSMELGKIDAPELRELWIETGGFDKKNVESIQNANMPKLETLNLWFGQDNYGCDVQVKHLAALIEALPKKFPKLRHLGIANSTWGNELAPILVKAKIVKQLETLDLSRSHLTDQGIKVYADANPFKHLASLDVSECLLGKEGKKLAKALAKSVNVDDQDDPSDHQPDPDDPGEKDSWWRYSRVGE
;
A
#
# COMPACT_ATOMS: atom_id res chain seq x y z
N MET A 1 20.05 17.61 3.93
CA MET A 1 21.01 18.09 4.95
C MET A 1 21.65 19.37 4.43
N LYS A 2 21.62 20.49 5.18
CA LYS A 2 22.36 21.70 4.79
C LYS A 2 23.86 21.42 4.90
N LYS A 3 24.61 21.56 3.80
CA LYS A 3 26.07 21.58 3.83
C LYS A 3 26.50 22.84 4.58
N LEU A 4 27.25 22.69 5.67
CA LEU A 4 27.89 23.80 6.38
C LEU A 4 29.29 23.99 5.78
N GLY A 5 29.63 25.23 5.43
CA GLY A 5 30.92 25.58 4.82
C GLY A 5 31.98 25.78 5.89
N SER A 6 33.04 24.97 5.88
CA SER A 6 34.21 25.05 6.78
C SER A 6 33.97 24.66 8.26
N ASP A 7 35.02 24.11 8.88
CA ASP A 7 35.04 23.68 10.28
C ASP A 7 34.84 24.84 11.27
N ALA A 8 35.16 26.07 10.86
CA ALA A 8 34.93 27.27 11.66
C ALA A 8 33.44 27.56 11.84
N ASP A 9 32.63 27.36 10.79
CA ASP A 9 31.18 27.55 10.86
C ASP A 9 30.50 26.41 11.62
N ALA A 10 31.05 25.19 11.52
CA ALA A 10 30.59 24.05 12.32
C ALA A 10 30.80 24.30 13.82
N LYS A 11 31.97 24.84 14.21
CA LYS A 11 32.27 25.18 15.61
C LYS A 11 31.40 26.33 16.13
N LYS A 12 31.19 27.36 15.32
CA LYS A 12 30.32 28.49 15.69
C LYS A 12 28.86 28.07 15.86
N LEU A 13 28.39 27.13 15.03
CA LEU A 13 27.06 26.54 15.17
C LEU A 13 26.96 25.63 16.40
N HIS A 14 27.99 24.83 16.67
CA HIS A 14 28.08 24.01 17.86
C HIS A 14 27.98 24.86 19.14
N ASP A 15 28.81 25.90 19.27
CA ASP A 15 28.85 26.73 20.48
C ASP A 15 27.54 27.51 20.68
N LYS A 16 26.90 27.94 19.58
CA LYS A 16 25.55 28.53 19.62
C LYS A 16 24.51 27.54 20.14
N LEU A 17 24.53 26.30 19.63
CA LEU A 17 23.58 25.27 20.05
C LEU A 17 23.79 24.85 21.50
N VAL A 18 25.04 24.78 21.96
CA VAL A 18 25.38 24.54 23.36
C VAL A 18 24.86 25.67 24.25
N GLY A 19 25.09 26.94 23.88
CA GLY A 19 24.58 28.11 24.62
C GLY A 19 23.04 28.15 24.70
N GLU A 20 22.34 27.82 23.61
CA GLU A 20 20.88 27.75 23.60
C GLU A 20 20.31 26.62 24.47
N LYS A 21 21.09 25.54 24.69
CA LYS A 21 20.68 24.40 25.51
C LYS A 21 21.02 24.62 26.98
N THR A 22 22.19 25.15 27.29
CA THR A 22 22.56 25.50 28.67
C THR A 22 21.68 26.62 29.22
N GLY A 23 21.31 27.62 28.41
CA GLY A 23 20.31 28.63 28.76
C GLY A 23 18.89 28.09 29.01
N LYS A 24 18.61 26.85 28.60
CA LYS A 24 17.34 26.12 28.86
C LYS A 24 17.47 25.11 30.01
N GLY A 25 18.53 25.19 30.81
CA GLY A 25 18.75 24.37 32.00
C GLY A 25 19.35 22.98 31.74
N TYR A 26 19.90 22.74 30.55
CA TYR A 26 20.61 21.49 30.25
C TYR A 26 22.09 21.60 30.65
N VAL A 27 22.64 20.54 31.25
CA VAL A 27 24.06 20.46 31.64
C VAL A 27 24.78 19.50 30.68
N GLU A 28 25.97 19.84 30.22
CA GLU A 28 26.76 18.95 29.35
C GLU A 28 27.22 17.71 30.12
N GLY A 29 26.80 16.52 29.68
CA GLY A 29 27.12 15.25 30.31
C GLY A 29 28.48 14.72 29.86
N GLY A 30 29.54 15.03 30.61
CA GLY A 30 30.86 14.43 30.45
C GLY A 30 30.94 13.05 31.12
N GLY A 31 31.10 11.99 30.33
CA GLY A 31 31.33 10.63 30.84
C GLY A 31 32.68 10.53 31.58
N LYS A 32 32.68 9.94 32.78
CA LYS A 32 33.87 9.42 33.44
C LYS A 32 33.69 7.98 33.91
N VAL A 33 34.81 7.27 33.77
CA VAL A 33 35.08 5.84 33.82
C VAL A 33 34.90 5.22 35.22
N ALA A 34 34.51 3.94 35.24
CA ALA A 34 34.29 3.09 36.42
C ALA A 34 35.57 2.71 37.19
N LYS A 35 35.42 2.39 38.49
CA LYS A 35 36.33 1.55 39.30
C LYS A 35 35.58 0.96 40.54
N PRO A 36 36.09 -0.09 41.22
CA PRO A 36 35.36 -1.35 41.41
C PRO A 36 34.99 -1.69 42.86
N ALA A 37 34.29 -2.83 42.99
CA ALA A 37 33.63 -3.40 44.15
C ALA A 37 34.44 -3.54 45.46
N LYS A 38 33.72 -3.56 46.59
CA LYS A 38 34.13 -4.18 47.87
C LYS A 38 33.03 -5.06 48.45
N GLY A 39 33.48 -6.19 49.02
CA GLY A 39 32.74 -7.41 49.36
C GLY A 39 31.82 -7.41 50.58
N ALA A 40 31.28 -8.61 50.78
CA ALA A 40 30.16 -9.07 51.60
C ALA A 40 30.34 -8.97 53.14
N PRO A 41 29.35 -9.41 53.95
CA PRO A 41 29.22 -10.86 54.21
C PRO A 41 27.78 -11.41 54.28
N ALA A 42 27.72 -12.72 54.10
CA ALA A 42 26.54 -13.58 54.14
C ALA A 42 26.15 -14.03 55.56
N LYS A 43 24.85 -14.23 55.77
CA LYS A 43 24.19 -15.16 56.71
C LYS A 43 22.83 -15.50 56.06
N GLY A 44 22.29 -16.71 55.98
CA GLY A 44 22.54 -18.00 56.60
C GLY A 44 21.19 -18.73 56.72
N ALA A 45 21.21 -20.05 56.56
CA ALA A 45 20.18 -21.04 56.90
C ALA A 45 19.08 -21.36 55.86
N ALA A 46 19.27 -22.51 55.22
CA ALA A 46 18.23 -23.36 54.65
C ALA A 46 17.38 -24.01 55.76
N LYS A 47 16.08 -24.18 55.49
CA LYS A 47 15.24 -25.21 56.13
C LYS A 47 14.38 -25.92 55.07
N THR A 48 14.27 -27.22 55.30
CA THR A 48 13.74 -28.31 54.50
C THR A 48 12.21 -28.38 54.46
N GLY A 49 11.68 -28.72 53.28
CA GLY A 49 10.56 -29.64 53.00
C GLY A 49 9.24 -29.57 53.78
N LYS A 50 8.14 -29.32 53.07
CA LYS A 50 6.87 -30.04 53.29
C LYS A 50 6.01 -30.10 52.02
N ALA A 51 5.35 -31.25 51.88
CA ALA A 51 4.66 -31.77 50.71
C ALA A 51 3.38 -31.01 50.30
N ALA A 52 3.00 -31.25 49.04
CA ALA A 52 1.90 -30.70 48.28
C ALA A 52 0.52 -30.69 48.98
N LYS A 53 -0.20 -29.59 48.78
CA LYS A 53 -1.66 -29.51 48.84
C LYS A 53 -2.16 -28.78 47.60
N GLY A 54 -3.28 -29.27 47.05
CA GLY A 54 -3.80 -29.03 45.71
C GLY A 54 -3.78 -27.60 45.20
N ALA A 55 -3.58 -27.48 43.89
CA ALA A 55 -3.70 -26.25 43.13
C ALA A 55 -5.07 -25.60 43.41
N PRO A 56 -5.13 -24.29 43.75
CA PRO A 56 -6.37 -23.58 43.74
C PRO A 56 -6.83 -23.45 42.29
N VAL A 57 -8.07 -23.86 42.02
CA VAL A 57 -8.79 -23.50 40.80
C VAL A 57 -8.73 -21.98 40.67
N GLU A 58 -8.05 -21.52 39.62
CA GLU A 58 -7.85 -20.11 39.33
C GLU A 58 -9.25 -19.48 39.13
N ARG A 59 -9.69 -18.68 40.10
CA ARG A 59 -10.87 -17.84 39.94
C ARG A 59 -10.53 -16.86 38.81
N VAL A 60 -11.12 -17.07 37.64
CA VAL A 60 -11.08 -16.12 36.52
C VAL A 60 -11.60 -14.78 37.05
N GLY A 61 -10.68 -13.85 37.33
CA GLY A 61 -11.03 -12.48 37.68
C GLY A 61 -11.85 -11.87 36.55
N LYS A 62 -12.80 -10.98 36.86
CA LYS A 62 -13.57 -10.24 35.85
C LYS A 62 -12.58 -9.69 34.79
N PRO A 63 -12.85 -9.84 33.48
CA PRO A 63 -11.95 -9.36 32.45
C PRO A 63 -11.74 -7.86 32.64
N GLU A 64 -10.47 -7.43 32.69
CA GLU A 64 -10.11 -6.02 32.74
C GLU A 64 -10.71 -5.33 31.51
N VAL A 65 -11.58 -4.34 31.73
CA VAL A 65 -12.22 -3.57 30.66
C VAL A 65 -11.38 -2.34 30.37
N ILE A 66 -10.84 -2.25 29.16
CA ILE A 66 -10.07 -1.10 28.70
C ILE A 66 -11.06 -0.03 28.24
N VAL A 67 -11.11 1.09 28.97
CA VAL A 67 -11.93 2.25 28.60
C VAL A 67 -11.05 3.25 27.87
N ILE A 68 -11.39 3.51 26.60
CA ILE A 68 -10.75 4.54 25.77
C ILE A 68 -11.84 5.55 25.40
N PRO A 69 -11.75 6.82 25.87
CA PRO A 69 -12.68 7.86 25.46
C PRO A 69 -12.67 8.06 23.94
N ALA A 70 -13.80 8.52 23.37
CA ALA A 70 -13.84 8.93 21.97
C ALA A 70 -12.75 9.97 21.68
N GLY A 71 -12.05 9.82 20.55
CA GLY A 71 -10.92 10.69 20.17
C GLY A 71 -9.63 10.48 20.99
N ALA A 72 -9.60 9.52 21.92
CA ALA A 72 -8.40 9.15 22.65
C ALA A 72 -7.77 7.86 22.08
N TYR A 73 -6.46 7.73 22.27
CA TYR A 73 -5.74 6.49 22.00
C TYR A 73 -5.06 6.00 23.26
N ARG A 74 -5.11 4.68 23.48
CA ARG A 74 -4.37 4.01 24.54
C ARG A 74 -3.34 3.07 23.94
N LEU A 75 -2.13 3.17 24.46
CA LEU A 75 -1.04 2.28 24.15
C LEU A 75 -0.51 1.64 25.44
N GLU A 76 -0.04 0.40 25.32
CA GLU A 76 0.47 -0.38 26.43
C GLU A 76 1.83 -0.99 26.09
N VAL A 77 2.64 -1.20 27.13
CA VAL A 77 3.92 -1.92 27.02
C VAL A 77 4.06 -2.86 28.20
N VAL A 78 4.46 -4.10 27.91
CA VAL A 78 4.80 -5.11 28.91
C VAL A 78 6.21 -5.60 28.64
N GLU A 79 7.15 -5.23 29.51
CA GLU A 79 8.56 -5.58 29.42
C GLU A 79 9.06 -6.10 30.78
N GLY A 80 9.36 -7.40 30.85
CA GLY A 80 9.73 -8.06 32.09
C GLY A 80 8.66 -7.91 33.17
N LYS A 81 8.98 -7.23 34.28
CA LYS A 81 8.04 -6.94 35.39
C LYS A 81 7.27 -5.63 35.22
N SER A 82 7.56 -4.84 34.18
CA SER A 82 6.95 -3.54 33.95
C SER A 82 5.74 -3.69 33.02
N SER A 83 4.55 -3.38 33.52
CA SER A 83 3.29 -3.34 32.75
C SER A 83 2.71 -1.93 32.82
N LYS A 84 2.90 -1.13 31.77
CA LYS A 84 2.53 0.30 31.77
C LYS A 84 1.52 0.59 30.67
N PHE A 85 0.60 1.52 30.96
CA PHE A 85 -0.27 2.13 29.95
C PHE A 85 0.05 3.61 29.80
N TRP A 86 -0.24 4.11 28.62
CA TRP A 86 -0.19 5.53 28.28
C TRP A 86 -1.36 5.82 27.35
N GLN A 87 -2.17 6.80 27.70
CA GLN A 87 -3.35 7.21 26.97
C GLN A 87 -3.24 8.69 26.65
N ILE A 88 -3.58 9.07 25.43
CA ILE A 88 -3.55 10.45 24.98
C ILE A 88 -4.89 10.82 24.36
N HIS A 89 -5.32 12.04 24.59
CA HIS A 89 -6.55 12.61 24.05
C HIS A 89 -6.27 14.07 23.68
N ARG A 90 -6.66 14.48 22.47
CA ARG A 90 -6.64 15.89 22.06
C ARG A 90 -8.07 16.40 22.04
N ASN A 91 -8.33 17.49 22.76
CA ASN A 91 -9.58 18.23 22.67
C ASN A 91 -9.24 19.71 22.38
N ASP A 92 -9.63 20.18 21.20
CA ASP A 92 -9.25 21.46 20.62
C ASP A 92 -7.73 21.71 20.71
N LYS A 93 -7.35 22.71 21.52
CA LYS A 93 -5.99 23.17 21.75
C LYS A 93 -5.29 22.44 22.90
N THR A 94 -5.93 21.44 23.51
CA THR A 94 -5.42 20.79 24.74
C THR A 94 -5.09 19.34 24.48
N VAL A 95 -3.86 18.95 24.79
CA VAL A 95 -3.42 17.55 24.84
C VAL A 95 -3.47 17.07 26.28
N THR A 96 -4.26 16.02 26.53
CA THR A 96 -4.36 15.34 27.82
C THR A 96 -3.72 13.97 27.72
N VAL A 97 -2.83 13.67 28.64
CA VAL A 97 -2.13 12.38 28.74
C VAL A 97 -2.45 11.75 30.09
N THR A 98 -2.80 10.47 30.11
CA THR A 98 -2.96 9.67 31.32
C THR A 98 -2.01 8.48 31.25
N PHE A 99 -1.19 8.24 32.26
CA PHE A 99 -0.22 7.13 32.24
C PHE A 99 -0.05 6.50 33.61
N GLY A 100 0.31 5.23 33.65
CA GLY A 100 0.47 4.51 34.90
C GLY A 100 0.78 3.02 34.70
N LYS A 101 0.68 2.26 35.79
CA LYS A 101 0.71 0.80 35.72
C LYS A 101 -0.65 0.31 35.21
N ILE A 102 -0.65 -0.72 34.36
CA ILE A 102 -1.90 -1.39 33.93
C ILE A 102 -2.68 -1.85 35.17
N GLY A 103 -4.01 -1.69 35.15
CA GLY A 103 -4.89 -1.91 36.30
C GLY A 103 -4.97 -0.78 37.33
N THR A 104 -4.34 0.38 37.11
CA THR A 104 -4.42 1.55 38.01
C THR A 104 -5.06 2.76 37.32
N PRO A 105 -5.64 3.73 38.06
CA PRO A 105 -6.15 4.96 37.45
C PRO A 105 -5.10 5.80 36.71
N GLY A 106 -3.82 5.64 37.07
CA GLY A 106 -2.70 6.41 36.52
C GLY A 106 -2.68 7.87 36.98
N THR A 107 -1.83 8.65 36.32
CA THR A 107 -1.61 10.08 36.54
C THR A 107 -1.99 10.85 35.29
N VAL A 108 -2.76 11.92 35.44
CA VAL A 108 -3.23 12.78 34.35
C VAL A 108 -2.34 14.01 34.24
N GLN A 109 -1.94 14.35 33.02
CA GLN A 109 -1.25 15.59 32.65
C GLN A 109 -2.01 16.29 31.53
N LYS A 110 -2.18 17.60 31.64
CA LYS A 110 -2.84 18.42 30.62
C LYS A 110 -1.90 19.52 30.14
N LYS A 111 -1.84 19.72 28.83
CA LYS A 111 -1.03 20.75 28.18
C LYS A 111 -1.88 21.51 27.18
N LYS A 112 -2.09 22.80 27.43
CA LYS A 112 -2.79 23.71 26.51
C LYS A 112 -1.78 24.33 25.54
N HIS A 113 -2.11 24.36 24.26
CA HIS A 113 -1.31 24.93 23.18
C HIS A 113 -1.92 26.24 22.67
N LYS A 114 -1.13 26.98 21.88
CA LYS A 114 -1.54 28.26 21.27
C LYS A 114 -2.75 28.09 20.34
N ASP A 115 -2.71 27.04 19.54
CA ASP A 115 -3.66 26.73 18.48
C ASP A 115 -3.77 25.20 18.31
N GLU A 116 -4.75 24.76 17.53
CA GLU A 116 -5.04 23.35 17.29
C GLU A 116 -3.95 22.67 16.48
N TRP A 117 -3.27 23.41 15.60
CA TRP A 117 -2.14 22.90 14.81
C TRP A 117 -0.98 22.48 15.71
N LYS A 118 -0.59 23.32 16.68
CA LYS A 118 0.45 22.99 17.65
C LYS A 118 0.04 21.87 18.60
N ALA A 119 -1.24 21.80 18.99
CA ALA A 119 -1.75 20.67 19.77
C ALA A 119 -1.67 19.37 18.97
N ARG A 120 -2.04 19.39 17.69
CA ARG A 120 -1.92 18.25 16.76
C ARG A 120 -0.47 17.78 16.62
N GLY A 121 0.45 18.72 16.37
CA GLY A 121 1.87 18.40 16.25
C GLY A 121 2.46 17.78 17.53
N ASP A 122 2.06 18.26 18.72
CA ASP A 122 2.47 17.68 20.00
C ASP A 122 1.86 16.28 20.21
N PHE A 123 0.59 16.11 19.89
CA PHE A 123 -0.13 14.84 19.98
C PHE A 123 0.52 13.75 19.10
N ASN A 124 0.73 14.04 17.81
CA ASN A 124 1.33 13.09 16.86
C ASN A 124 2.76 12.74 17.27
N LYS A 125 3.54 13.73 17.69
CA LYS A 125 4.91 13.50 18.17
C LYS A 125 4.94 12.57 19.39
N GLN A 126 4.05 12.78 20.36
CA GLN A 126 4.02 11.94 21.56
C GLN A 126 3.63 10.49 21.24
N LEU A 127 2.70 10.27 20.30
CA LEU A 127 2.35 8.92 19.82
C LEU A 127 3.56 8.22 19.20
N GLU A 128 4.25 8.90 18.28
CA GLU A 128 5.43 8.36 17.61
C GLU A 128 6.57 8.07 18.61
N ASP A 129 6.81 8.96 19.57
CA ASP A 129 7.79 8.75 20.64
C ASP A 129 7.45 7.55 21.53
N LYS A 130 6.16 7.22 21.71
CA LYS A 130 5.72 6.06 22.48
C LYS A 130 5.84 4.76 21.70
N LYS A 131 5.45 4.75 20.42
CA LYS A 131 5.64 3.61 19.52
C LYS A 131 7.11 3.20 19.42
N LYS A 132 8.02 4.18 19.28
CA LYS A 132 9.47 3.95 19.30
C LYS A 132 10.00 3.33 20.61
N LYS A 133 9.27 3.49 21.71
CA LYS A 133 9.57 2.89 23.03
C LYS A 133 8.87 1.54 23.24
N GLY A 134 8.36 0.91 22.18
CA GLY A 134 7.73 -0.41 22.23
C GLY A 134 6.28 -0.41 22.70
N TYR A 135 5.65 0.75 22.89
CA TYR A 135 4.22 0.82 23.21
C TYR A 135 3.39 0.43 21.98
N GLN A 136 2.36 -0.37 22.19
CA GLN A 136 1.44 -0.83 21.15
C GLN A 136 0.02 -0.37 21.44
N PHE A 137 -0.72 0.01 20.40
CA PHE A 137 -2.15 0.32 20.54
C PHE A 137 -2.92 -0.87 21.11
N VAL A 138 -3.95 -0.58 21.88
CA VAL A 138 -4.88 -1.58 22.42
C VAL A 138 -6.32 -1.23 22.08
N MET A 139 -7.17 -2.24 21.94
CA MET A 139 -8.59 -2.06 21.69
C MET A 139 -9.33 -1.63 22.96
N ALA A 140 -10.36 -0.81 22.81
CA ALA A 140 -11.34 -0.60 23.85
C ALA A 140 -12.19 -1.87 24.07
N GLY A 141 -12.71 -2.03 25.28
CA GLY A 141 -13.58 -3.13 25.69
C GLY A 141 -12.87 -4.21 26.53
N PRO A 142 -13.51 -5.37 26.71
CA PRO A 142 -12.94 -6.48 27.47
C PRO A 142 -11.63 -6.93 26.84
N ARG A 143 -10.60 -7.16 27.66
CA ARG A 143 -9.35 -7.74 27.19
C ARG A 143 -9.59 -9.21 26.79
N VAL A 144 -9.66 -9.46 25.48
CA VAL A 144 -9.81 -10.81 24.94
C VAL A 144 -8.44 -11.30 24.50
N THR A 145 -8.00 -12.44 25.05
CA THR A 145 -6.87 -13.17 24.49
C THR A 145 -7.44 -14.13 23.45
N PRO A 146 -7.18 -13.93 22.15
CA PRO A 146 -7.69 -14.83 21.13
C PRO A 146 -7.08 -16.23 21.33
N PRO A 147 -7.82 -17.31 21.00
CA PRO A 147 -7.24 -18.65 21.01
C PRO A 147 -6.05 -18.72 20.04
N PRO A 148 -5.06 -19.60 20.27
CA PRO A 148 -4.00 -19.85 19.31
C PRO A 148 -4.58 -20.30 17.97
N ALA A 149 -4.04 -19.81 16.86
CA ALA A 149 -4.42 -20.23 15.52
C ALA A 149 -3.96 -21.67 15.27
N ALA A 150 -4.86 -22.54 14.81
CA ALA A 150 -4.52 -23.89 14.37
C ALA A 150 -3.78 -23.83 13.03
N LEU A 151 -2.65 -24.54 12.90
CA LEU A 151 -1.84 -24.54 11.68
C LEU A 151 -1.50 -25.99 11.29
N ASN A 152 -1.62 -26.29 9.99
CA ASN A 152 -1.27 -27.59 9.43
C ASN A 152 -0.35 -27.41 8.21
N PRO A 153 0.99 -27.53 8.37
CA PRO A 153 1.94 -27.30 7.29
C PRO A 153 1.71 -28.15 6.03
N GLN A 154 1.15 -29.35 6.17
CA GLN A 154 0.85 -30.23 5.04
C GLN A 154 -0.33 -29.70 4.22
N LEU A 155 -1.38 -29.22 4.88
CA LEU A 155 -2.52 -28.59 4.22
C LEU A 155 -2.16 -27.22 3.65
N GLU A 156 -1.30 -26.45 4.33
CA GLU A 156 -0.74 -25.21 3.79
C GLU A 156 0.02 -25.48 2.48
N ALA A 157 0.90 -26.49 2.47
CA ALA A 157 1.63 -26.87 1.28
C ALA A 157 0.71 -27.39 0.16
N ALA A 158 -0.38 -28.08 0.50
CA ALA A 158 -1.38 -28.53 -0.46
C ALA A 158 -2.08 -27.33 -1.15
N VAL A 159 -2.53 -26.34 -0.37
CA VAL A 159 -3.14 -25.11 -0.90
C VAL A 159 -2.13 -24.29 -1.74
N VAL A 160 -0.87 -24.20 -1.30
CA VAL A 160 0.17 -23.50 -2.08
C VAL A 160 0.45 -24.19 -3.42
N LYS A 161 0.38 -25.52 -3.45
CA LYS A 161 0.59 -26.31 -4.66
C LYS A 161 -0.62 -26.26 -5.59
N ASP A 162 -1.83 -26.27 -5.04
CA ASP A 162 -3.09 -26.22 -5.75
C ASP A 162 -4.06 -25.28 -5.00
N PRO A 163 -4.17 -23.99 -5.38
CA PRO A 163 -5.04 -23.02 -4.72
C PRO A 163 -6.51 -23.16 -5.18
N SER A 164 -6.97 -24.39 -5.40
CA SER A 164 -8.35 -24.75 -5.74
C SER A 164 -9.27 -24.64 -4.52
N ASP A 165 -10.56 -24.44 -4.77
CA ASP A 165 -11.55 -24.42 -3.69
C ASP A 165 -11.57 -25.73 -2.90
N ASP A 166 -11.35 -26.87 -3.55
CA ASP A 166 -11.30 -28.17 -2.89
C ASP A 166 -10.15 -28.26 -1.87
N ALA A 167 -8.94 -27.81 -2.23
CA ALA A 167 -7.81 -27.78 -1.30
C ALA A 167 -8.09 -26.89 -0.08
N PHE A 168 -8.72 -25.74 -0.32
CA PHE A 168 -9.15 -24.84 0.74
C PHE A 168 -10.25 -25.44 1.63
N LEU A 169 -11.24 -26.11 1.05
CA LEU A 169 -12.33 -26.75 1.78
C LEU A 169 -11.81 -27.87 2.69
N VAL A 170 -10.88 -28.70 2.22
CA VAL A 170 -10.22 -29.72 3.06
C VAL A 170 -9.54 -29.07 4.27
N TYR A 171 -8.88 -27.92 4.07
CA TYR A 171 -8.27 -27.20 5.18
C TYR A 171 -9.31 -26.55 6.10
N GLY A 172 -10.39 -26.00 5.54
CA GLY A 172 -11.51 -25.45 6.29
C GLY A 172 -12.19 -26.48 7.20
N ASP A 173 -12.41 -27.70 6.69
CA ASP A 173 -12.99 -28.80 7.47
C ASP A 173 -12.07 -29.20 8.63
N TRP A 174 -10.76 -29.32 8.39
CA TRP A 174 -9.78 -29.56 9.46
C TRP A 174 -9.77 -28.44 10.51
N LEU A 175 -9.82 -27.17 10.08
CA LEU A 175 -9.87 -26.02 10.99
C LEU A 175 -11.13 -26.04 11.87
N MET A 176 -12.26 -26.44 11.31
CA MET A 176 -13.52 -26.62 12.03
C MET A 176 -13.40 -27.71 13.11
N GLU A 177 -12.75 -28.84 12.81
CA GLU A 177 -12.45 -29.89 13.80
C GLU A 177 -11.54 -29.40 14.94
N GLN A 178 -10.64 -28.45 14.65
CA GLN A 178 -9.79 -27.82 15.68
C GLN A 178 -10.52 -26.75 16.50
N GLY A 179 -11.78 -26.42 16.17
CA GLY A 179 -12.50 -25.30 16.78
C GLY A 179 -11.91 -23.94 16.44
N ASP A 180 -11.20 -23.83 15.31
CA ASP A 180 -10.60 -22.59 14.85
C ASP A 180 -11.68 -21.70 14.19
N PRO A 181 -11.79 -20.39 14.55
CA PRO A 181 -12.78 -19.49 13.96
C PRO A 181 -12.75 -19.41 12.42
N ARG A 182 -11.62 -19.73 11.78
CA ARG A 182 -11.54 -19.80 10.31
C ARG A 182 -12.33 -20.97 9.74
N GLY A 183 -12.51 -22.06 10.49
CA GLY A 183 -13.39 -23.17 10.10
C GLY A 183 -14.85 -22.74 10.02
N ASP A 184 -15.35 -22.00 11.02
CA ASP A 184 -16.70 -21.41 11.01
C ASP A 184 -16.88 -20.47 9.80
N MET A 185 -15.84 -19.69 9.47
CA MET A 185 -15.85 -18.83 8.30
C MET A 185 -15.82 -19.63 7.00
N ALA A 186 -15.06 -20.72 6.91
CA ALA A 186 -15.03 -21.61 5.76
C ALA A 186 -16.39 -22.29 5.51
N ALA A 187 -17.18 -22.51 6.57
CA ALA A 187 -18.54 -23.05 6.45
C ALA A 187 -19.53 -22.05 5.81
N LEU A 188 -19.22 -20.75 5.76
CA LEU A 188 -20.01 -19.73 5.06
C LEU A 188 -19.77 -19.78 3.54
N ARG A 189 -20.06 -20.94 2.92
CA ARG A 189 -19.71 -21.25 1.52
C ARG A 189 -20.48 -20.43 0.49
N GLY A 190 -19.77 -19.77 -0.43
CA GLY A 190 -20.32 -19.11 -1.63
C GLY A 190 -20.34 -17.57 -1.54
N ASP A 191 -20.44 -16.93 -2.70
CA ASP A 191 -20.09 -15.51 -2.86
C ASP A 191 -21.30 -14.55 -2.85
N ASP A 192 -22.45 -15.01 -2.35
CA ASP A 192 -23.61 -14.13 -2.24
C ASP A 192 -23.43 -13.08 -1.14
N ASN A 193 -24.03 -11.89 -1.34
CA ASN A 193 -23.89 -10.75 -0.44
C ASN A 193 -24.27 -11.07 1.02
N LYS A 194 -25.19 -12.02 1.26
CA LYS A 194 -25.59 -12.37 2.63
C LYS A 194 -24.48 -13.11 3.36
N LYS A 195 -23.77 -14.00 2.68
CA LYS A 195 -22.65 -14.73 3.24
C LYS A 195 -21.42 -13.87 3.43
N GLN A 196 -21.13 -12.97 2.48
CA GLN A 196 -20.06 -11.97 2.65
C GLN A 196 -20.33 -11.09 3.88
N ALA A 197 -21.57 -10.64 4.07
CA ALA A 197 -21.96 -9.89 5.27
C ALA A 197 -21.83 -10.72 6.56
N ALA A 198 -22.17 -12.02 6.53
CA ALA A 198 -22.00 -12.92 7.66
C ALA A 198 -20.50 -13.13 8.00
N ALA A 199 -19.64 -13.30 7.00
CA ALA A 199 -18.20 -13.45 7.16
C ALA A 199 -17.58 -12.17 7.75
N ALA A 200 -17.95 -10.99 7.22
CA ALA A 200 -17.53 -9.70 7.77
C ALA A 200 -17.95 -9.53 9.25
N LYS A 201 -19.18 -9.92 9.59
CA LYS A 201 -19.68 -9.88 10.97
C LYS A 201 -18.92 -10.85 11.90
N LEU A 202 -18.61 -12.05 11.42
CA LEU A 202 -17.82 -13.04 12.16
C LEU A 202 -16.38 -12.55 12.38
N ALA A 203 -15.77 -11.97 11.34
CA ALA A 203 -14.44 -11.37 11.38
C ALA A 203 -14.40 -10.22 12.38
N TRP A 204 -15.37 -9.31 12.36
CA TRP A 204 -15.48 -8.19 13.30
C TRP A 204 -15.62 -8.64 14.76
N LYS A 205 -16.51 -9.61 15.01
CA LYS A 205 -16.74 -10.18 16.34
C LYS A 205 -15.48 -10.81 16.91
N ASN A 206 -14.65 -11.42 16.06
CA ASN A 206 -13.42 -12.12 16.43
C ASN A 206 -12.17 -11.40 15.90
N ARG A 207 -12.20 -10.06 15.73
CA ARG A 207 -11.15 -9.32 15.00
C ARG A 207 -9.75 -9.48 15.59
N ALA A 208 -9.64 -9.65 16.90
CA ALA A 208 -8.38 -9.94 17.59
C ALA A 208 -7.70 -11.21 17.05
N PHE A 209 -8.50 -12.21 16.72
CA PHE A 209 -8.04 -13.48 16.16
C PHE A 209 -7.76 -13.33 14.65
N PHE A 210 -8.72 -12.81 13.90
CA PHE A 210 -8.64 -12.77 12.44
C PHE A 210 -7.55 -11.83 11.91
N TYR A 211 -7.44 -10.64 12.49
CA TYR A 211 -6.51 -9.59 12.06
C TYR A 211 -5.25 -9.52 12.91
N GLY A 212 -5.18 -10.25 14.04
CA GLY A 212 -4.03 -10.23 14.93
C GLY A 212 -3.61 -8.79 15.32
N PRO A 213 -2.34 -8.39 15.12
CA PRO A 213 -1.90 -7.03 15.43
C PRO A 213 -2.53 -5.94 14.54
N LEU A 214 -3.14 -6.28 13.41
CA LEU A 214 -3.89 -5.30 12.60
C LEU A 214 -5.26 -4.95 13.21
N ALA A 215 -5.76 -5.75 14.16
CA ALA A 215 -7.13 -5.62 14.68
C ALA A 215 -7.46 -4.25 15.28
N VAL A 216 -6.45 -3.52 15.77
CA VAL A 216 -6.61 -2.16 16.32
C VAL A 216 -6.88 -1.10 15.25
N PHE A 217 -6.51 -1.37 13.99
CA PHE A 217 -6.70 -0.49 12.85
C PHE A 217 -7.96 -0.84 12.02
N VAL A 218 -8.66 -1.91 12.38
CA VAL A 218 -9.90 -2.34 11.71
C VAL A 218 -11.07 -1.55 12.26
N THR A 219 -11.89 -1.02 11.35
CA THR A 219 -13.08 -0.22 11.65
C THR A 219 -14.32 -0.87 11.04
N GLU A 220 -15.43 -0.93 11.78
CA GLU A 220 -16.68 -1.53 11.27
C GLU A 220 -17.37 -0.67 10.21
N LYS A 221 -17.28 0.66 10.34
CA LYS A 221 -17.89 1.64 9.43
C LYS A 221 -16.95 2.82 9.25
N ALA A 222 -16.04 2.74 8.30
CA ALA A 222 -15.24 3.87 7.85
C ALA A 222 -15.43 4.02 6.34
N GLU A 223 -15.55 5.26 5.88
CA GLU A 223 -15.59 5.58 4.45
C GLU A 223 -14.26 5.21 3.78
N TYR A 224 -13.15 5.42 4.51
CA TYR A 224 -11.78 5.11 4.06
C TYR A 224 -11.07 4.25 5.11
N PRO A 225 -11.28 2.92 5.12
CA PRO A 225 -10.67 2.04 6.10
C PRO A 225 -9.16 1.86 5.87
N ALA A 226 -8.37 1.85 6.95
CA ALA A 226 -6.94 1.53 6.89
C ALA A 226 -6.67 0.06 6.57
N VAL A 227 -7.59 -0.83 6.96
CA VAL A 227 -7.48 -2.27 6.80
C VAL A 227 -8.83 -2.80 6.32
N GLU A 228 -8.83 -3.37 5.12
CA GLU A 228 -10.01 -4.01 4.53
C GLU A 228 -9.62 -5.37 3.97
N ALA A 229 -10.45 -6.39 4.21
CA ALA A 229 -10.16 -7.76 3.80
C ALA A 229 -11.37 -8.42 3.18
N THR A 230 -11.13 -9.14 2.08
CA THR A 230 -12.06 -10.15 1.56
C THR A 230 -11.64 -11.53 2.04
N TRP A 231 -12.57 -12.47 2.02
CA TRP A 231 -12.38 -13.79 2.63
C TRP A 231 -12.64 -14.90 1.62
N ARG A 232 -11.79 -15.93 1.63
CA ARG A 232 -11.95 -17.16 0.86
C ARG A 232 -11.69 -18.35 1.77
N HIS A 233 -12.73 -19.15 1.99
CA HIS A 233 -12.67 -20.40 2.77
C HIS A 233 -11.96 -20.25 4.14
N GLY A 234 -12.27 -19.19 4.87
CA GLY A 234 -11.69 -18.91 6.19
C GLY A 234 -10.37 -18.15 6.19
N TRP A 235 -9.81 -17.83 5.03
CA TRP A 235 -8.56 -17.07 4.92
C TRP A 235 -8.78 -15.71 4.28
N MET A 236 -7.90 -14.75 4.56
CA MET A 236 -7.88 -13.50 3.80
C MET A 236 -7.46 -13.80 2.36
N ASP A 237 -8.27 -13.39 1.39
CA ASP A 237 -7.96 -13.56 -0.04
C ASP A 237 -7.31 -12.30 -0.61
N THR A 238 -7.97 -11.17 -0.40
CA THR A 238 -7.44 -9.82 -0.68
C THR A 238 -7.35 -9.04 0.62
N LEU A 239 -6.28 -8.28 0.79
CA LEU A 239 -6.08 -7.35 1.90
C LEU A 239 -5.64 -6.00 1.35
N ARG A 240 -6.42 -4.96 1.64
CA ARG A 240 -6.09 -3.56 1.36
C ARG A 240 -5.56 -2.91 2.63
N LEU A 241 -4.38 -2.30 2.52
CA LEU A 241 -3.72 -1.55 3.58
C LEU A 241 -3.50 -0.11 3.13
N SER A 242 -3.95 0.85 3.92
CA SER A 242 -3.84 2.28 3.60
C SER A 242 -3.39 3.08 4.82
N ALA A 243 -2.51 4.04 4.58
CA ALA A 243 -2.38 5.18 5.48
C ALA A 243 -3.72 5.93 5.51
N ILE A 244 -4.06 6.45 6.68
CA ILE A 244 -5.27 7.22 6.89
C ILE A 244 -4.94 8.43 7.77
N ASN A 245 -5.35 9.60 7.32
CA ASN A 245 -5.15 10.84 8.06
C ASN A 245 -6.23 10.99 9.15
N MET A 246 -6.02 11.98 10.02
CA MET A 246 -6.76 12.11 11.28
C MET A 246 -8.09 12.88 11.17
N TRP A 247 -8.73 12.91 10.00
CA TRP A 247 -10.00 13.63 9.82
C TRP A 247 -11.22 12.81 10.22
N GLN A 248 -11.06 11.50 10.44
CA GLN A 248 -12.11 10.62 10.95
C GLN A 248 -12.01 10.45 12.47
N ASP A 249 -13.07 10.80 13.18
CA ASP A 249 -13.19 10.56 14.61
C ASP A 249 -13.30 9.05 14.91
N GLY A 250 -12.61 8.60 15.95
CA GLY A 250 -12.71 7.21 16.43
C GLY A 250 -11.86 6.19 15.68
N VAL A 251 -10.97 6.61 14.78
CA VAL A 251 -10.06 5.74 14.03
C VAL A 251 -8.62 5.96 14.46
N ILE A 252 -7.84 4.89 14.64
CA ILE A 252 -6.40 5.04 14.92
C ILE A 252 -5.70 5.51 13.64
N PRO A 253 -5.06 6.69 13.63
CA PRO A 253 -4.42 7.19 12.44
C PRO A 253 -3.22 6.32 12.08
N VAL A 254 -3.09 6.04 10.80
CA VAL A 254 -1.97 5.30 10.23
C VAL A 254 -1.19 6.28 9.39
N GLY A 255 -0.09 6.78 9.93
CA GLY A 255 0.74 7.77 9.24
C GLY A 255 1.46 7.21 8.01
N ASP A 256 1.72 5.90 7.99
CA ASP A 256 2.48 5.20 6.96
C ASP A 256 1.98 3.75 6.81
N ALA A 257 1.56 3.37 5.60
CA ALA A 257 1.09 2.02 5.28
C ALA A 257 2.16 0.94 5.53
N ALA A 258 3.46 1.31 5.51
CA ALA A 258 4.56 0.43 5.85
C ALA A 258 4.45 -0.14 7.27
N GLU A 259 3.83 0.60 8.20
CA GLU A 259 3.55 0.09 9.55
C GLU A 259 2.64 -1.13 9.50
N LEU A 260 1.58 -1.08 8.70
CA LEU A 260 0.63 -2.18 8.54
C LEU A 260 1.28 -3.35 7.81
N VAL A 261 2.03 -3.07 6.75
CA VAL A 261 2.74 -4.10 5.98
C VAL A 261 3.72 -4.88 6.86
N ARG A 262 4.43 -4.21 7.77
CA ARG A 262 5.34 -4.87 8.72
C ARG A 262 4.63 -5.85 9.66
N LEU A 263 3.34 -5.66 9.89
CA LEU A 263 2.54 -6.53 10.76
C LEU A 263 2.00 -7.75 10.03
N LEU A 264 1.92 -7.74 8.69
CA LEU A 264 1.36 -8.83 7.87
C LEU A 264 1.86 -10.23 8.27
N PRO A 265 3.18 -10.48 8.47
CA PRO A 265 3.65 -11.83 8.77
C PRO A 265 3.17 -12.37 10.13
N LYS A 266 2.63 -11.51 10.99
CA LYS A 266 2.08 -11.87 12.30
C LYS A 266 0.56 -12.09 12.27
N VAL A 267 -0.07 -11.99 11.10
CA VAL A 267 -1.52 -12.18 10.92
C VAL A 267 -1.77 -13.60 10.42
N SER A 268 -2.17 -14.51 11.31
CA SER A 268 -2.35 -15.92 10.98
C SER A 268 -3.33 -16.16 9.83
N SER A 269 -4.38 -15.36 9.72
CA SER A 269 -5.39 -15.49 8.65
C SER A 269 -4.91 -14.99 7.28
N ALA A 270 -3.79 -14.26 7.23
CA ALA A 270 -3.17 -13.77 5.99
C ALA A 270 -2.14 -14.75 5.39
N ARG A 271 -1.94 -15.93 5.99
CA ARG A 271 -0.97 -16.93 5.47
C ARG A 271 -1.33 -17.45 4.08
N MET A 272 -2.60 -17.38 3.69
CA MET A 272 -3.10 -17.73 2.35
C MET A 272 -3.43 -16.51 1.49
N LEU A 273 -2.93 -15.32 1.87
CA LEU A 273 -3.20 -14.08 1.15
C LEU A 273 -2.77 -14.20 -0.32
N ARG A 274 -3.70 -13.93 -1.23
CA ARG A 274 -3.49 -13.99 -2.68
C ARG A 274 -3.18 -12.61 -3.26
N GLU A 275 -3.82 -11.58 -2.74
CA GLU A 275 -3.72 -10.20 -3.23
C GLU A 275 -3.46 -9.20 -2.11
N LEU A 276 -2.47 -8.34 -2.33
CA LEU A 276 -2.19 -7.21 -1.45
C LEU A 276 -2.38 -5.90 -2.23
N VAL A 277 -3.27 -5.06 -1.73
CA VAL A 277 -3.52 -3.72 -2.26
C VAL A 277 -2.96 -2.70 -1.29
N ILE A 278 -2.15 -1.77 -1.79
CA ILE A 278 -1.66 -0.62 -1.04
C ILE A 278 -2.42 0.60 -1.53
N GLY A 279 -3.22 1.18 -0.65
CA GLY A 279 -3.88 2.47 -0.90
C GLY A 279 -2.91 3.64 -0.74
N SER A 280 -3.32 4.67 -0.01
CA SER A 280 -2.45 5.81 0.31
C SER A 280 -1.21 5.35 1.10
N PRO A 281 0.02 5.69 0.69
CA PRO A 281 1.24 5.19 1.33
C PRO A 281 1.54 5.92 2.63
N VAL A 282 1.22 7.22 2.70
CA VAL A 282 1.44 8.08 3.86
C VAL A 282 0.29 9.08 3.98
N SER A 283 0.06 9.61 5.17
CA SER A 283 -1.10 10.47 5.42
C SER A 283 -0.78 11.97 5.47
N ASP A 284 0.41 12.33 5.98
CA ASP A 284 0.75 13.71 6.37
C ASP A 284 2.17 14.12 5.88
N SER A 285 2.71 13.46 4.84
CA SER A 285 4.05 13.72 4.28
C SER A 285 4.11 13.49 2.76
N GLU A 286 5.30 13.61 2.14
CA GLU A 286 5.51 13.32 0.71
C GLU A 286 4.93 11.95 0.34
N PHE A 287 4.03 11.92 -0.65
CA PHE A 287 3.20 10.78 -1.03
C PHE A 287 4.04 9.67 -1.69
N ASN A 288 4.75 8.90 -0.88
CA ASN A 288 5.85 8.04 -1.35
C ASN A 288 5.76 6.61 -0.80
N PHE A 289 5.87 5.61 -1.68
CA PHE A 289 5.77 4.18 -1.35
C PHE A 289 7.09 3.53 -0.91
N ARG A 290 8.21 4.25 -0.86
CA ARG A 290 9.54 3.68 -0.59
C ARG A 290 9.63 2.85 0.69
N GLU A 291 9.08 3.34 1.80
CA GLU A 291 9.10 2.58 3.06
C GLU A 291 8.14 1.39 3.00
N THR A 292 6.99 1.54 2.35
CA THR A 292 6.03 0.45 2.12
C THR A 292 6.65 -0.68 1.32
N ILE A 293 7.35 -0.36 0.22
CA ILE A 293 8.08 -1.35 -0.60
C ILE A 293 9.16 -2.05 0.23
N LYS A 294 9.94 -1.30 1.03
CA LYS A 294 10.96 -1.90 1.90
C LYS A 294 10.39 -2.91 2.89
N GLU A 295 9.25 -2.62 3.51
CA GLU A 295 8.59 -3.57 4.42
C GLU A 295 7.94 -4.72 3.65
N LEU A 296 7.40 -4.47 2.46
CA LEU A 296 6.81 -5.49 1.62
C LEU A 296 7.85 -6.53 1.18
N VAL A 297 9.03 -6.09 0.76
CA VAL A 297 10.15 -6.98 0.39
C VAL A 297 10.52 -7.96 1.52
N LYS A 298 10.41 -7.52 2.78
CA LYS A 298 10.63 -8.38 3.96
C LYS A 298 9.46 -9.31 4.24
N ALA A 299 8.24 -8.89 3.93
CA ALA A 299 7.02 -9.64 4.19
C ALA A 299 6.75 -10.73 3.13
N MET A 300 6.98 -10.45 1.85
CA MET A 300 6.65 -11.34 0.72
C MET A 300 7.19 -12.78 0.86
N PRO A 301 8.42 -13.03 1.35
CA PRO A 301 8.90 -14.41 1.56
C PRO A 301 8.05 -15.25 2.52
N GLN A 302 7.25 -14.60 3.38
CA GLN A 302 6.35 -15.23 4.35
C GLN A 302 4.90 -15.32 3.84
N LEU A 303 4.64 -14.89 2.60
CA LEU A 303 3.33 -14.89 1.95
C LEU A 303 3.38 -15.81 0.71
N PRO A 304 3.41 -17.14 0.89
CA PRO A 304 3.71 -18.09 -0.19
C PRO A 304 2.67 -18.10 -1.33
N ASN A 305 1.45 -17.62 -1.06
CA ASN A 305 0.33 -17.54 -2.00
C ASN A 305 0.10 -16.17 -2.61
N LEU A 306 0.91 -15.16 -2.26
CA LEU A 306 0.78 -13.85 -2.87
C LEU A 306 1.08 -13.96 -4.38
N ARG A 307 0.11 -13.56 -5.20
CA ARG A 307 0.19 -13.55 -6.68
C ARG A 307 -0.12 -12.19 -7.27
N ARG A 308 -0.78 -11.32 -6.51
CA ARG A 308 -1.27 -10.03 -7.00
C ARG A 308 -0.84 -8.92 -6.06
N VAL A 309 -0.27 -7.86 -6.63
CA VAL A 309 0.08 -6.64 -5.89
C VAL A 309 -0.44 -5.44 -6.67
N PHE A 310 -1.13 -4.54 -5.97
CA PHE A 310 -1.53 -3.24 -6.49
C PHE A 310 -0.94 -2.15 -5.58
N PHE A 311 -0.10 -1.29 -6.15
CA PHE A 311 0.32 -0.04 -5.52
C PHE A 311 -0.49 1.13 -6.04
N GLY A 312 -1.06 1.91 -5.13
CA GLY A 312 -1.70 3.19 -5.46
C GLY A 312 -3.20 3.11 -5.63
N ASP A 313 -3.90 2.36 -4.76
CA ASP A 313 -5.36 2.38 -4.71
C ASP A 313 -5.87 3.63 -3.98
N PHE A 314 -5.68 4.79 -4.60
CA PHE A 314 -6.09 6.11 -4.12
C PHE A 314 -6.75 6.89 -5.26
N THR A 315 -7.51 7.93 -4.92
CA THR A 315 -8.18 8.79 -5.92
C THR A 315 -7.61 10.20 -5.90
N TYR A 316 -8.06 11.05 -6.83
CA TYR A 316 -7.68 12.46 -6.88
C TYR A 316 -7.91 13.18 -5.53
N GLU A 317 -8.96 12.81 -4.81
CA GLU A 317 -9.30 13.36 -3.49
C GLU A 317 -8.25 13.05 -2.41
N ASP A 318 -7.53 11.93 -2.55
CA ASP A 318 -6.42 11.57 -1.66
C ASP A 318 -5.14 12.32 -2.02
N SER A 319 -4.77 12.29 -3.29
CA SER A 319 -3.61 12.96 -3.87
C SER A 319 -3.71 12.97 -5.39
N GLU A 320 -3.28 14.05 -6.01
CA GLU A 320 -2.98 14.05 -7.44
C GLU A 320 -1.95 12.95 -7.77
N LEU A 321 -2.17 12.23 -8.86
CA LEU A 321 -1.27 11.17 -9.33
C LEU A 321 0.17 11.67 -9.46
N SER A 322 0.36 12.84 -10.05
CA SER A 322 1.67 13.47 -10.26
C SER A 322 2.49 13.74 -8.98
N TRP A 323 1.83 13.86 -7.83
CA TRP A 323 2.48 14.10 -6.53
C TRP A 323 2.94 12.82 -5.85
N SER A 324 2.60 11.66 -6.41
CA SER A 324 2.97 10.36 -5.87
C SER A 324 4.26 9.81 -6.46
N ASN A 325 5.01 9.07 -5.64
CA ASN A 325 6.28 8.45 -6.03
C ASN A 325 6.38 7.02 -5.51
N LEU A 326 6.49 6.05 -6.41
CA LEU A 326 6.69 4.66 -6.05
C LEU A 326 8.10 4.44 -5.44
N GLY A 327 9.11 5.04 -6.05
CA GLY A 327 10.52 4.76 -5.77
C GLY A 327 11.06 3.52 -6.50
N PRO A 328 12.25 3.01 -6.10
CA PRO A 328 12.92 1.93 -6.81
C PRO A 328 12.40 0.53 -6.48
N LEU A 329 12.18 -0.27 -7.52
CA LEU A 329 11.77 -1.68 -7.43
C LEU A 329 12.92 -2.69 -7.50
N LYS A 330 14.18 -2.23 -7.50
CA LYS A 330 15.36 -3.12 -7.61
C LYS A 330 15.38 -4.26 -6.57
N ASP A 331 14.91 -3.99 -5.36
CA ASP A 331 14.89 -4.97 -4.25
C ASP A 331 13.57 -5.75 -4.20
N PHE A 332 12.56 -5.34 -4.98
CA PHE A 332 11.26 -5.99 -5.12
C PHE A 332 11.33 -7.20 -6.06
N TRP A 333 11.96 -7.06 -7.23
CA TRP A 333 12.03 -8.15 -8.21
C TRP A 333 12.57 -9.49 -7.69
N PRO A 334 13.63 -9.53 -6.85
CA PRO A 334 14.15 -10.80 -6.32
C PRO A 334 13.14 -11.62 -5.50
N VAL A 335 12.12 -10.98 -4.94
CA VAL A 335 11.07 -11.65 -4.15
C VAL A 335 9.72 -11.74 -4.88
N ALA A 336 9.60 -11.11 -6.06
CA ALA A 336 8.37 -11.05 -6.85
C ALA A 336 8.26 -12.18 -7.90
N GLY A 337 9.13 -13.19 -7.86
CA GLY A 337 9.22 -14.21 -8.92
C GLY A 337 7.97 -15.10 -9.10
N LYS A 338 7.04 -15.09 -8.13
CA LYS A 338 5.74 -15.80 -8.21
C LYS A 338 4.57 -14.89 -8.58
N LEU A 339 4.81 -13.60 -8.74
CA LEU A 339 3.74 -12.63 -8.99
C LEU A 339 3.17 -12.85 -10.39
N GLU A 340 1.84 -12.88 -10.49
CA GLU A 340 1.09 -13.06 -11.73
C GLU A 340 0.47 -11.74 -12.19
N TYR A 341 0.19 -10.81 -11.27
CA TYR A 341 -0.39 -9.51 -11.53
C TYR A 341 0.33 -8.41 -10.75
N LEU A 342 0.69 -7.34 -11.45
CA LEU A 342 1.19 -6.11 -10.85
C LEU A 342 0.47 -4.90 -11.45
N LYS A 343 -0.16 -4.11 -10.58
CA LYS A 343 -0.64 -2.77 -10.92
C LYS A 343 0.14 -1.71 -10.14
N ILE A 344 0.55 -0.67 -10.85
CA ILE A 344 1.22 0.51 -10.32
C ILE A 344 0.41 1.72 -10.74
N HIS A 345 -0.09 2.48 -9.78
CA HIS A 345 -0.69 3.78 -9.96
C HIS A 345 0.15 4.79 -9.17
N ALA A 346 1.09 5.44 -9.86
CA ALA A 346 2.04 6.37 -9.25
C ALA A 346 2.60 7.39 -10.25
N GLY A 347 2.84 8.62 -9.80
CA GLY A 347 3.33 9.72 -10.64
C GLY A 347 4.76 9.53 -11.12
N SER A 348 5.60 8.86 -10.33
CA SER A 348 6.98 8.54 -10.71
C SER A 348 7.45 7.21 -10.14
N MET A 349 8.42 6.55 -10.81
CA MET A 349 8.91 5.23 -10.44
C MET A 349 10.29 4.94 -11.02
N GLU A 350 11.00 3.97 -10.42
CA GLU A 350 12.23 3.39 -10.99
C GLU A 350 12.06 1.86 -11.07
N LEU A 351 11.64 1.34 -12.23
CA LEU A 351 11.39 -0.08 -12.43
C LEU A 351 12.68 -0.92 -12.30
N GLY A 352 13.78 -0.48 -12.91
CA GLY A 352 15.06 -1.19 -12.86
C GLY A 352 15.04 -2.53 -13.61
N LYS A 353 15.84 -3.51 -13.16
CA LYS A 353 15.93 -4.82 -13.83
C LYS A 353 14.76 -5.72 -13.44
N ILE A 354 13.74 -5.77 -14.30
CA ILE A 354 12.55 -6.58 -14.10
C ILE A 354 12.86 -8.07 -14.34
N ASP A 355 12.69 -8.88 -13.30
CA ASP A 355 12.74 -10.34 -13.35
C ASP A 355 11.47 -10.91 -12.71
N ALA A 356 10.46 -11.19 -13.55
CA ALA A 356 9.13 -11.60 -13.13
C ALA A 356 8.61 -12.73 -14.06
N PRO A 357 9.16 -13.95 -13.94
CA PRO A 357 8.92 -15.03 -14.90
C PRO A 357 7.48 -15.54 -14.93
N GLU A 358 6.73 -15.34 -13.84
CA GLU A 358 5.34 -15.76 -13.68
C GLU A 358 4.33 -14.64 -13.99
N LEU A 359 4.80 -13.41 -14.26
CA LEU A 359 3.92 -12.27 -14.48
C LEU A 359 3.12 -12.44 -15.78
N ARG A 360 1.81 -12.27 -15.66
CA ARG A 360 0.84 -12.34 -16.76
C ARG A 360 0.25 -10.97 -17.07
N GLU A 361 0.11 -10.12 -16.07
CA GLU A 361 -0.46 -8.80 -16.23
C GLU A 361 0.40 -7.72 -15.58
N LEU A 362 0.72 -6.68 -16.35
CA LEU A 362 1.38 -5.48 -15.88
C LEU A 362 0.57 -4.25 -16.30
N TRP A 363 0.13 -3.49 -15.32
CA TRP A 363 -0.60 -2.23 -15.48
C TRP A 363 0.19 -1.10 -14.83
N ILE A 364 0.52 -0.07 -15.61
CA ILE A 364 1.23 1.12 -15.11
C ILE A 364 0.45 2.37 -15.50
N GLU A 365 -0.08 3.05 -14.50
CA GLU A 365 -0.81 4.31 -14.58
C GLU A 365 0.07 5.42 -13.99
N THR A 366 0.42 6.40 -14.80
CA THR A 366 1.31 7.49 -14.42
C THR A 366 1.06 8.74 -15.26
N GLY A 367 1.40 9.91 -14.68
CA GLY A 367 1.40 11.20 -15.36
C GLY A 367 2.66 11.45 -16.20
N GLY A 368 3.73 10.65 -16.06
CA GLY A 368 4.95 10.81 -16.85
C GLY A 368 5.87 9.58 -16.87
N PHE A 369 5.72 8.72 -17.87
CA PHE A 369 6.53 7.51 -18.03
C PHE A 369 7.82 7.81 -18.81
N ASP A 370 8.97 7.70 -18.14
CA ASP A 370 10.27 8.06 -18.72
C ASP A 370 10.93 6.96 -19.59
N LYS A 371 11.98 7.34 -20.33
CA LYS A 371 12.76 6.43 -21.17
C LYS A 371 13.43 5.30 -20.38
N LYS A 372 13.87 5.55 -19.14
CA LYS A 372 14.54 4.51 -18.33
C LYS A 372 13.57 3.39 -17.97
N ASN A 373 12.32 3.74 -17.72
CA ASN A 373 11.26 2.77 -17.47
C ASN A 373 10.85 2.05 -18.78
N VAL A 374 10.83 2.73 -19.93
CA VAL A 374 10.70 2.06 -21.25
C VAL A 374 11.83 1.05 -21.48
N GLU A 375 13.08 1.42 -21.23
CA GLU A 375 14.24 0.54 -21.34
C GLU A 375 14.14 -0.66 -20.37
N SER A 376 13.59 -0.44 -19.17
CA SER A 376 13.33 -1.51 -18.20
C SER A 376 12.33 -2.52 -18.74
N ILE A 377 11.23 -2.08 -19.38
CA ILE A 377 10.25 -2.96 -20.04
C ILE A 377 10.89 -3.70 -21.22
N GLN A 378 11.66 -3.01 -22.08
CA GLN A 378 12.34 -3.64 -23.23
C GLN A 378 13.31 -4.75 -22.81
N ASN A 379 13.90 -4.65 -21.61
CA ASN A 379 14.88 -5.59 -21.09
C ASN A 379 14.31 -6.58 -20.06
N ALA A 380 13.02 -6.52 -19.78
CA ALA A 380 12.37 -7.33 -18.77
C ALA A 380 12.35 -8.83 -19.12
N ASN A 381 12.43 -9.67 -18.08
CA ASN A 381 12.15 -11.10 -18.16
C ASN A 381 10.71 -11.37 -17.70
N MET A 382 9.76 -11.37 -18.64
CA MET A 382 8.33 -11.65 -18.41
C MET A 382 7.74 -12.53 -19.53
N PRO A 383 8.21 -13.78 -19.69
CA PRO A 383 7.86 -14.63 -20.83
C PRO A 383 6.40 -15.10 -20.84
N LYS A 384 5.68 -14.97 -19.71
CA LYS A 384 4.26 -15.32 -19.57
C LYS A 384 3.32 -14.13 -19.69
N LEU A 385 3.83 -12.94 -19.99
CA LEU A 385 3.02 -11.73 -20.06
C LEU A 385 1.96 -11.83 -21.16
N GLU A 386 0.70 -11.66 -20.76
CA GLU A 386 -0.49 -11.70 -21.60
C GLU A 386 -1.11 -10.29 -21.72
N THR A 387 -0.91 -9.43 -20.71
CA THR A 387 -1.42 -8.05 -20.67
C THR A 387 -0.30 -7.08 -20.29
N LEU A 388 -0.10 -6.06 -21.13
CA LEU A 388 0.77 -4.92 -20.86
C LEU A 388 -0.03 -3.65 -21.13
N ASN A 389 -0.30 -2.85 -20.09
CA ASN A 389 -0.93 -1.54 -20.24
C ASN A 389 -0.03 -0.45 -19.63
N LEU A 390 0.32 0.54 -20.45
CA LEU A 390 1.23 1.62 -20.09
C LEU A 390 0.58 2.97 -20.38
N TRP A 391 0.45 3.80 -19.36
CA TRP A 391 0.16 5.22 -19.49
C TRP A 391 1.46 5.99 -19.64
N PHE A 392 1.53 6.91 -20.60
CA PHE A 392 2.76 7.68 -20.86
C PHE A 392 2.75 9.07 -20.24
N GLY A 393 1.58 9.70 -20.14
CA GLY A 393 1.43 11.06 -19.68
C GLY A 393 2.19 12.06 -20.55
N GLN A 394 2.71 13.13 -19.93
CA GLN A 394 3.36 14.25 -20.64
C GLN A 394 4.66 14.72 -19.97
N ASP A 395 5.39 15.56 -20.68
CA ASP A 395 6.74 16.02 -20.34
C ASP A 395 6.79 16.87 -19.06
N ASN A 396 5.79 17.73 -18.84
CA ASN A 396 5.63 18.52 -17.61
C ASN A 396 5.56 17.66 -16.33
N TYR A 397 5.31 16.35 -16.48
CA TYR A 397 5.20 15.40 -15.38
C TYR A 397 6.26 14.28 -15.45
N GLY A 398 7.30 14.47 -16.26
CA GLY A 398 8.49 13.60 -16.29
C GLY A 398 8.59 12.67 -17.50
N CYS A 399 7.63 12.69 -18.43
CA CYS A 399 7.72 11.90 -19.65
C CYS A 399 8.75 12.50 -20.62
N ASP A 400 9.90 11.85 -20.79
CA ASP A 400 10.88 12.26 -21.79
C ASP A 400 10.86 11.37 -23.05
N VAL A 401 9.90 10.45 -23.14
CA VAL A 401 9.68 9.53 -24.26
C VAL A 401 9.36 10.32 -25.54
N GLN A 402 9.62 9.69 -26.69
CA GLN A 402 9.32 10.23 -28.02
C GLN A 402 8.85 9.07 -28.88
N VAL A 403 8.16 9.38 -29.98
CA VAL A 403 7.64 8.41 -30.95
C VAL A 403 8.69 7.36 -31.36
N LYS A 404 9.96 7.73 -31.55
CA LYS A 404 11.04 6.79 -31.90
C LYS A 404 11.32 5.73 -30.81
N HIS A 405 11.17 6.09 -29.54
CA HIS A 405 11.33 5.14 -28.43
C HIS A 405 10.15 4.17 -28.37
N LEU A 406 8.93 4.65 -28.64
CA LEU A 406 7.74 3.81 -28.77
C LEU A 406 7.86 2.84 -29.94
N ALA A 407 8.32 3.32 -31.10
CA ALA A 407 8.59 2.47 -32.26
C ALA A 407 9.54 1.32 -31.92
N ALA A 408 10.66 1.63 -31.25
CA ALA A 408 11.63 0.62 -30.80
C ALA A 408 11.04 -0.37 -29.77
N LEU A 409 10.21 0.11 -28.83
CA LEU A 409 9.49 -0.76 -27.90
C LEU A 409 8.55 -1.70 -28.66
N ILE A 410 7.66 -1.16 -29.49
CA ILE A 410 6.65 -1.91 -30.27
C ILE A 410 7.31 -2.98 -31.15
N GLU A 411 8.45 -2.67 -31.79
CA GLU A 411 9.21 -3.63 -32.59
C GLU A 411 9.75 -4.80 -31.77
N ALA A 412 10.16 -4.55 -30.52
CA ALA A 412 10.70 -5.58 -29.63
C ALA A 412 9.61 -6.48 -29.01
N LEU A 413 8.37 -5.98 -28.82
CA LEU A 413 7.30 -6.68 -28.08
C LEU A 413 7.05 -8.12 -28.54
N PRO A 414 6.91 -8.46 -29.84
CA PRO A 414 6.57 -9.83 -30.26
C PRO A 414 7.60 -10.87 -29.83
N LYS A 415 8.89 -10.49 -29.82
CA LYS A 415 9.98 -11.36 -29.40
C LYS A 415 10.06 -11.45 -27.88
N LYS A 416 9.80 -10.34 -27.19
CA LYS A 416 9.92 -10.23 -25.73
C LYS A 416 8.75 -10.89 -25.01
N PHE A 417 7.53 -10.68 -25.52
CA PHE A 417 6.28 -11.11 -24.90
C PHE A 417 5.46 -11.92 -25.92
N PRO A 418 5.87 -13.16 -26.23
CA PRO A 418 5.24 -13.98 -27.25
C PRO A 418 3.81 -14.40 -26.91
N LYS A 419 3.38 -14.24 -25.65
CA LYS A 419 2.01 -14.52 -25.19
C LYS A 419 1.11 -13.28 -25.09
N LEU A 420 1.62 -12.09 -25.42
CA LEU A 420 0.88 -10.85 -25.26
C LEU A 420 -0.39 -10.85 -26.12
N ARG A 421 -1.54 -10.65 -25.48
CA ARG A 421 -2.88 -10.55 -26.08
C ARG A 421 -3.51 -9.18 -25.89
N HIS A 422 -3.19 -8.48 -24.80
CA HIS A 422 -3.57 -7.10 -24.56
C HIS A 422 -2.35 -6.18 -24.58
N LEU A 423 -2.44 -5.10 -25.36
CA LEU A 423 -1.49 -4.00 -25.34
C LEU A 423 -2.24 -2.69 -25.12
N GLY A 424 -1.85 -1.94 -24.10
CA GLY A 424 -2.25 -0.55 -23.87
C GLY A 424 -1.07 0.39 -24.08
N ILE A 425 -1.24 1.33 -25.00
CA ILE A 425 -0.39 2.53 -25.14
C ILE A 425 -1.34 3.71 -24.96
N ALA A 426 -1.73 3.91 -23.72
CA ALA A 426 -2.78 4.84 -23.34
C ALA A 426 -2.18 6.11 -22.74
N ASN A 427 -3.04 7.10 -22.50
CA ASN A 427 -2.67 8.38 -21.89
C ASN A 427 -1.45 9.00 -22.58
N SER A 428 -1.42 9.02 -23.92
CA SER A 428 -0.21 9.36 -24.68
C SER A 428 -0.38 10.58 -25.56
N THR A 429 0.65 11.42 -25.61
CA THR A 429 0.66 12.63 -26.44
C THR A 429 0.92 12.36 -27.93
N TRP A 430 1.02 11.09 -28.36
CA TRP A 430 1.43 10.70 -29.72
C TRP A 430 0.41 9.83 -30.46
N GLY A 431 -0.87 9.90 -30.10
CA GLY A 431 -1.91 9.02 -30.68
C GLY A 431 -1.93 9.00 -32.22
N ASN A 432 -1.83 10.17 -32.86
CA ASN A 432 -1.76 10.30 -34.32
C ASN A 432 -0.44 9.76 -34.91
N GLU A 433 0.70 10.10 -34.31
CA GLU A 433 2.02 9.70 -34.78
C GLU A 433 2.28 8.20 -34.60
N LEU A 434 1.58 7.55 -33.66
CA LEU A 434 1.61 6.10 -33.48
C LEU A 434 0.86 5.34 -34.57
N ALA A 435 -0.11 5.96 -35.23
CA ALA A 435 -0.92 5.29 -36.25
C ALA A 435 -0.11 4.65 -37.38
N PRO A 436 0.81 5.36 -38.08
CA PRO A 436 1.64 4.77 -39.13
C PRO A 436 2.61 3.69 -38.61
N ILE A 437 2.90 3.64 -37.31
CA ILE A 437 3.75 2.62 -36.69
C ILE A 437 2.92 1.35 -36.43
N LEU A 438 1.78 1.49 -35.75
CA LEU A 438 0.94 0.37 -35.35
C LEU A 438 0.35 -0.38 -36.56
N VAL A 439 -0.03 0.32 -37.64
CA VAL A 439 -0.50 -0.36 -38.88
C VAL A 439 0.55 -1.31 -39.48
N LYS A 440 1.84 -1.12 -39.18
CA LYS A 440 2.96 -1.97 -39.64
C LYS A 440 3.48 -2.93 -38.56
N ALA A 441 3.02 -2.79 -37.33
CA ALA A 441 3.60 -3.46 -36.19
C ALA A 441 3.24 -4.96 -36.18
N LYS A 442 4.25 -5.82 -36.09
CA LYS A 442 4.05 -7.28 -36.07
C LYS A 442 3.23 -7.75 -34.86
N ILE A 443 3.32 -7.02 -33.74
CA ILE A 443 2.60 -7.35 -32.50
C ILE A 443 1.08 -7.34 -32.71
N VAL A 444 0.56 -6.48 -33.59
CA VAL A 444 -0.89 -6.35 -33.81
C VAL A 444 -1.54 -7.68 -34.19
N LYS A 445 -0.82 -8.54 -34.92
CA LYS A 445 -1.35 -9.84 -35.39
C LYS A 445 -1.65 -10.84 -34.28
N GLN A 446 -1.01 -10.73 -33.11
CA GLN A 446 -1.23 -11.64 -31.97
C GLN A 446 -2.16 -11.06 -30.90
N LEU A 447 -2.43 -9.75 -30.96
CA LEU A 447 -3.32 -9.08 -30.02
C LEU A 447 -4.77 -9.50 -30.24
N GLU A 448 -5.49 -9.59 -29.13
CA GLU A 448 -6.93 -9.74 -29.07
C GLU A 448 -7.58 -8.40 -28.71
N THR A 449 -6.90 -7.58 -27.91
CA THR A 449 -7.40 -6.28 -27.47
C THR A 449 -6.30 -5.23 -27.55
N LEU A 450 -6.64 -4.02 -27.98
CA LEU A 450 -5.73 -2.87 -28.05
C LEU A 450 -6.37 -1.67 -27.35
N ASP A 451 -5.63 -1.01 -26.47
CA ASP A 451 -6.05 0.19 -25.76
C ASP A 451 -5.16 1.38 -26.18
N LEU A 452 -5.80 2.38 -26.79
CA LEU A 452 -5.21 3.66 -27.19
C LEU A 452 -5.95 4.83 -26.52
N SER A 453 -6.73 4.54 -25.47
CA SER A 453 -7.54 5.54 -24.76
C SER A 453 -6.69 6.67 -24.19
N ARG A 454 -7.35 7.79 -23.86
CA ARG A 454 -6.72 8.95 -23.19
C ARG A 454 -5.59 9.58 -24.00
N SER A 455 -5.49 9.26 -25.28
CA SER A 455 -4.39 9.69 -26.14
C SER A 455 -4.79 10.83 -27.06
N HIS A 456 -3.80 11.60 -27.51
CA HIS A 456 -3.92 12.63 -28.54
C HIS A 456 -4.14 12.01 -29.94
N LEU A 457 -5.26 11.29 -30.07
CA LEU A 457 -5.71 10.60 -31.27
C LEU A 457 -6.94 11.32 -31.81
N THR A 458 -6.80 11.89 -33.00
CA THR A 458 -7.86 12.64 -33.68
C THR A 458 -8.38 11.85 -34.89
N ASP A 459 -9.36 12.41 -35.58
CA ASP A 459 -9.89 11.87 -36.85
C ASP A 459 -8.77 11.59 -37.88
N GLN A 460 -7.69 12.39 -37.87
CA GLN A 460 -6.54 12.20 -38.75
C GLN A 460 -5.80 10.88 -38.47
N GLY A 461 -5.57 10.55 -37.20
CA GLY A 461 -4.93 9.29 -36.81
C GLY A 461 -5.84 8.09 -37.03
N ILE A 462 -7.14 8.21 -36.68
CA ILE A 462 -8.12 7.14 -36.94
C ILE A 462 -8.24 6.83 -38.43
N LYS A 463 -8.20 7.85 -39.31
CA LYS A 463 -8.25 7.63 -40.75
C LYS A 463 -7.11 6.73 -41.24
N VAL A 464 -5.90 6.86 -40.68
CA VAL A 464 -4.76 6.00 -41.01
C VAL A 464 -5.07 4.53 -40.66
N TYR A 465 -5.70 4.27 -39.52
CA TYR A 465 -6.15 2.93 -39.16
C TYR A 465 -7.28 2.44 -40.06
N ALA A 466 -8.23 3.29 -40.44
CA ALA A 466 -9.35 2.92 -41.31
C ALA A 466 -8.88 2.54 -42.72
N ASP A 467 -7.93 3.29 -43.28
CA ASP A 467 -7.38 3.05 -44.63
C ASP A 467 -6.57 1.74 -44.68
N ALA A 468 -5.76 1.46 -43.65
CA ALA A 468 -4.93 0.24 -43.58
C ALA A 468 -5.69 -0.98 -43.02
N ASN A 469 -6.72 -0.72 -42.22
CA ASN A 469 -7.59 -1.69 -41.59
C ASN A 469 -6.86 -2.84 -40.84
N PRO A 470 -5.89 -2.52 -39.95
CA PRO A 470 -5.03 -3.54 -39.32
C PRO A 470 -5.70 -4.31 -38.19
N PHE A 471 -6.86 -3.85 -37.70
CA PHE A 471 -7.45 -4.28 -36.41
C PHE A 471 -8.69 -5.16 -36.54
N LYS A 472 -9.10 -5.56 -37.75
CA LYS A 472 -10.36 -6.31 -37.97
C LYS A 472 -10.50 -7.59 -37.15
N HIS A 473 -9.38 -8.23 -36.80
CA HIS A 473 -9.38 -9.45 -36.01
C HIS A 473 -9.54 -9.20 -34.50
N LEU A 474 -9.25 -7.98 -34.02
CA LEU A 474 -9.31 -7.64 -32.61
C LEU A 474 -10.74 -7.86 -32.06
N ALA A 475 -10.80 -8.45 -30.87
CA ALA A 475 -12.01 -8.57 -30.09
C ALA A 475 -12.47 -7.20 -29.56
N SER A 476 -11.54 -6.38 -29.08
CA SER A 476 -11.83 -5.01 -28.68
C SER A 476 -10.73 -4.01 -29.07
N LEU A 477 -11.16 -2.78 -29.35
CA LEU A 477 -10.32 -1.60 -29.48
C LEU A 477 -10.87 -0.52 -28.54
N ASP A 478 -10.01 0.03 -27.69
CA ASP A 478 -10.37 1.20 -26.88
C ASP A 478 -9.71 2.46 -27.46
N VAL A 479 -10.55 3.44 -27.79
CA VAL A 479 -10.17 4.81 -28.18
C VAL A 479 -11.07 5.82 -27.44
N SER A 480 -11.54 5.49 -26.24
CA SER A 480 -12.26 6.41 -25.37
C SER A 480 -11.34 7.53 -24.86
N GLU A 481 -11.92 8.65 -24.45
CA GLU A 481 -11.14 9.78 -23.91
C GLU A 481 -10.04 10.26 -24.88
N CYS A 482 -10.33 10.17 -26.18
CA CYS A 482 -9.49 10.71 -27.24
C CYS A 482 -10.12 11.99 -27.79
N LEU A 483 -9.70 12.42 -28.97
CA LEU A 483 -10.11 13.67 -29.61
C LEU A 483 -10.89 13.41 -30.91
N LEU A 484 -11.76 12.40 -30.89
CA LEU A 484 -12.51 11.98 -32.08
C LEU A 484 -13.78 12.82 -32.28
N GLY A 485 -13.87 13.43 -33.46
CA GLY A 485 -15.09 14.03 -33.98
C GLY A 485 -16.12 12.98 -34.41
N LYS A 486 -17.26 13.45 -34.92
CA LYS A 486 -18.35 12.55 -35.38
C LYS A 486 -17.89 11.56 -36.44
N GLU A 487 -17.11 12.02 -37.41
CA GLU A 487 -16.60 11.16 -38.49
C GLU A 487 -15.51 10.21 -37.98
N GLY A 488 -14.57 10.66 -37.15
CA GLY A 488 -13.60 9.78 -36.49
C GLY A 488 -14.24 8.66 -35.68
N LYS A 489 -15.25 8.96 -34.84
CA LYS A 489 -15.99 7.92 -34.08
C LYS A 489 -16.64 6.89 -35.01
N LYS A 490 -17.22 7.35 -36.12
CA LYS A 490 -17.83 6.46 -37.12
C LYS A 490 -16.81 5.55 -37.78
N LEU A 491 -15.64 6.09 -38.17
CA LEU A 491 -14.52 5.30 -38.71
C LEU A 491 -14.00 4.30 -37.68
N ALA A 492 -13.80 4.74 -36.43
CA ALA A 492 -13.30 3.91 -35.35
C ALA A 492 -14.17 2.68 -35.08
N LYS A 493 -15.50 2.85 -35.04
CA LYS A 493 -16.46 1.75 -34.82
C LYS A 493 -16.37 0.60 -35.82
N ALA A 494 -15.76 0.82 -36.99
CA ALA A 494 -15.57 -0.22 -38.00
C ALA A 494 -14.22 -0.96 -37.91
N LEU A 495 -13.32 -0.56 -36.99
CA LEU A 495 -11.95 -1.06 -36.93
C LEU A 495 -11.80 -2.44 -36.26
N ALA A 496 -12.67 -2.78 -35.31
CA ALA A 496 -12.62 -4.04 -34.55
C ALA A 496 -14.04 -4.55 -34.25
N LYS A 497 -14.16 -5.74 -33.64
CA LYS A 497 -15.46 -6.34 -33.31
C LYS A 497 -16.26 -5.53 -32.27
N SER A 498 -15.57 -5.02 -31.26
CA SER A 498 -16.10 -4.09 -30.27
C SER A 498 -15.17 -2.89 -30.20
N VAL A 499 -15.73 -1.68 -30.16
CA VAL A 499 -14.94 -0.44 -30.11
C VAL A 499 -15.57 0.51 -29.10
N ASN A 500 -14.76 0.91 -28.11
CA ASN A 500 -15.12 1.97 -27.18
C ASN A 500 -14.68 3.32 -27.76
N VAL A 501 -15.62 4.26 -27.89
CA VAL A 501 -15.40 5.62 -28.41
C VAL A 501 -16.01 6.68 -27.48
N ASP A 502 -16.21 6.31 -26.22
CA ASP A 502 -16.92 7.13 -25.24
C ASP A 502 -16.03 8.28 -24.73
N ASP A 503 -16.65 9.25 -24.07
CA ASP A 503 -15.98 10.33 -23.33
C ASP A 503 -14.90 11.11 -24.10
N GLN A 504 -15.13 11.37 -25.39
CA GLN A 504 -14.19 12.15 -26.22
C GLN A 504 -14.12 13.61 -25.78
N ASP A 505 -12.90 14.13 -25.66
CA ASP A 505 -12.62 15.53 -25.35
C ASP A 505 -12.76 16.42 -26.59
N ASP A 506 -13.08 17.70 -26.39
CA ASP A 506 -13.17 18.66 -27.48
C ASP A 506 -11.76 19.09 -27.91
N PRO A 507 -11.36 18.91 -29.19
CA PRO A 507 -10.06 19.36 -29.67
C PRO A 507 -9.79 20.86 -29.48
N SER A 508 -10.85 21.68 -29.31
CA SER A 508 -10.73 23.12 -29.07
C SER A 508 -10.35 23.47 -27.63
N ASP A 509 -10.62 22.60 -26.65
CA ASP A 509 -10.26 22.79 -25.24
C ASP A 509 -8.74 22.64 -24.99
N HIS A 510 -7.98 22.31 -26.04
CA HIS A 510 -6.55 22.00 -25.99
C HIS A 510 -5.72 22.82 -26.99
N GLN A 511 -6.28 23.93 -27.49
CA GLN A 511 -5.53 24.93 -28.27
C GLN A 511 -4.77 25.87 -27.32
N PRO A 512 -3.54 26.31 -27.67
CA PRO A 512 -2.84 27.34 -26.90
C PRO A 512 -3.69 28.62 -26.84
N ASP A 513 -3.63 29.34 -25.71
CA ASP A 513 -4.32 30.61 -25.56
C ASP A 513 -3.83 31.57 -26.66
N PRO A 514 -4.69 32.02 -27.59
CA PRO A 514 -4.27 32.91 -28.67
C PRO A 514 -3.70 34.25 -28.16
N ASP A 515 -3.98 34.61 -26.91
CA ASP A 515 -3.50 35.83 -26.25
C ASP A 515 -2.19 35.63 -25.44
N ASP A 516 -1.68 34.41 -25.28
CA ASP A 516 -0.36 34.14 -24.69
C ASP A 516 0.71 33.80 -25.76
N PRO A 517 1.53 34.78 -26.18
CA PRO A 517 2.55 34.56 -27.21
C PRO A 517 3.71 33.65 -26.76
N GLY A 518 3.81 33.28 -25.47
CA GLY A 518 4.74 32.28 -24.95
C GLY A 518 4.31 30.83 -25.24
N GLU A 519 3.04 30.61 -25.60
CA GLU A 519 2.44 29.27 -25.79
C GLU A 519 2.30 28.86 -27.26
N LYS A 520 2.77 29.68 -28.22
CA LYS A 520 2.51 29.47 -29.66
C LYS A 520 3.06 28.15 -30.24
N ASP A 521 3.99 27.50 -29.56
CA ASP A 521 4.54 26.18 -29.95
C ASP A 521 4.12 25.03 -29.00
N SER A 522 3.40 25.32 -27.91
CA SER A 522 2.89 24.30 -26.98
C SER A 522 1.46 23.92 -27.35
N TRP A 523 1.32 22.93 -28.24
CA TRP A 523 0.08 22.16 -28.27
C TRP A 523 -0.07 21.52 -26.88
N TRP A 524 -1.09 21.89 -26.12
CA TRP A 524 -1.44 21.20 -24.88
C TRP A 524 -1.90 19.78 -25.26
N ARG A 525 -0.94 18.87 -25.43
CA ARG A 525 -1.22 17.49 -25.78
C ARG A 525 -1.82 16.83 -24.55
N TYR A 526 -3.14 16.68 -24.59
CA TYR A 526 -3.95 16.09 -23.54
C TYR A 526 -3.32 14.82 -22.94
N SER A 527 -3.24 14.80 -21.61
CA SER A 527 -2.97 13.60 -20.81
C SER A 527 -3.58 13.78 -19.42
N ARG A 528 -4.13 12.70 -18.86
CA ARG A 528 -4.61 12.62 -17.48
C ARG A 528 -3.39 12.58 -16.54
N VAL A 529 -3.25 13.63 -15.75
CA VAL A 529 -2.08 13.85 -14.86
C VAL A 529 -2.46 14.08 -13.39
N GLY A 530 -3.72 14.43 -13.15
CA GLY A 530 -4.31 14.55 -11.83
C GLY A 530 -4.98 13.27 -11.35
N GLU A 531 -5.72 12.60 -12.23
CA GLU A 531 -6.60 11.45 -11.94
C GLU A 531 -5.95 10.08 -12.14
#